data_AF-A0A3P6RX72-F1
#
_entry.id   AF-A0A3P6RX72-F1
#
_cell.length_a   1.000
_cell.length_b   1.000
_cell.length_c   1.000
_cell.angle_alpha   90.00
_cell.angle_beta   90.00
_cell.angle_gamma   90.00
#
_symmetry.space_group_name_H-M   'P 1'
#
loop_
_entity.id
_entity.type
_entity.pdbx_description
1 polymer ?
#
loop_
_entity_poly.entity_id
_entity_poly.type
_entity_poly.pdbx_seq_one_letter_code
_entity_poly.pdbx_strand_id
1 'polypeptide(L)'
;MATIAGGNLLWDMIHRMQEKIKCSQLTNINKTECAWIRDLKYYAYSTRGSTLNGFLAALDAAEVYRPDEVRFGSAIIVELWRNENAQYEIIVRFREKSFGTELRNVTKLVGVCGRKVACSWNDFVAGSETYNPGDFQKYCAKRISPINSTTTPVSTTTTTPVSTTTTTSGTSSKSFSLLSLGSYFLASLIINFSVTEIARQNNDESRS
;
A
#
# COMPACT_ATOMS: atom_id res chain seq x y z
N MET A 1 -11.79 -11.35 -3.50
CA MET A 1 -10.51 -11.22 -2.79
C MET A 1 -10.14 -9.77 -2.46
N ALA A 2 -10.56 -8.77 -3.25
CA ALA A 2 -10.27 -7.34 -3.02
C ALA A 2 -10.53 -6.84 -1.59
N THR A 3 -11.67 -7.21 -1.00
CA THR A 3 -12.06 -6.85 0.38
C THR A 3 -11.01 -7.23 1.43
N ILE A 4 -10.40 -8.41 1.30
CA ILE A 4 -9.39 -8.90 2.27
C ILE A 4 -7.98 -8.41 1.92
N ALA A 5 -7.66 -8.34 0.62
CA ALA A 5 -6.31 -8.01 0.15
C ALA A 5 -5.99 -6.50 0.19
N GLY A 6 -7.00 -5.64 0.06
CA GLY A 6 -6.83 -4.19 0.07
C GLY A 6 -8.00 -3.38 0.65
N GLY A 7 -9.14 -4.01 0.93
CA GLY A 7 -10.28 -3.36 1.54
C GLY A 7 -9.98 -2.79 2.93
N ASN A 8 -9.16 -3.47 3.73
CA ASN A 8 -8.69 -2.95 5.01
C ASN A 8 -7.88 -1.65 4.86
N LEU A 9 -7.00 -1.57 3.86
CA LEU A 9 -6.22 -0.36 3.58
C LEU A 9 -7.11 0.78 3.07
N LEU A 10 -8.06 0.47 2.19
CA LEU A 10 -9.07 1.43 1.71
C LEU A 10 -9.89 2.01 2.87
N TRP A 11 -10.37 1.17 3.77
CA TRP A 11 -11.18 1.62 4.89
C TRP A 11 -10.38 2.36 5.96
N ASP A 12 -9.13 1.98 6.26
CA ASP A 12 -8.25 2.78 7.11
C ASP A 12 -8.02 4.18 6.52
N MET A 13 -7.83 4.27 5.20
CA MET A 13 -7.69 5.55 4.50
C MET A 13 -8.96 6.40 4.56
N ILE A 14 -10.14 5.80 4.33
CA ILE A 14 -11.43 6.48 4.47
C ILE A 14 -11.60 7.02 5.89
N HIS A 15 -11.35 6.22 6.92
CA HIS A 15 -11.46 6.67 8.32
C HIS A 15 -10.54 7.86 8.61
N ARG A 16 -9.29 7.84 8.14
CA ARG A 16 -8.35 8.96 8.30
C ARG A 16 -8.82 10.21 7.57
N MET A 17 -9.33 10.08 6.35
CA MET A 17 -9.88 11.22 5.60
C MET A 17 -11.12 11.79 6.29
N GLN A 18 -12.01 10.94 6.79
CA GLN A 18 -13.18 11.35 7.55
C GLN A 18 -12.80 12.09 8.84
N GLU A 19 -11.79 11.59 9.57
CA GLU A 19 -11.26 12.26 10.75
C GLU A 19 -10.63 13.61 10.39
N LYS A 20 -9.90 13.69 9.27
CA LYS A 20 -9.35 14.95 8.76
C LYS A 20 -10.46 15.95 8.47
N ILE A 21 -11.54 15.53 7.81
CA ILE A 21 -12.71 16.37 7.54
C ILE A 21 -13.33 16.86 8.84
N LYS A 22 -13.61 15.95 9.78
CA LYS A 22 -14.19 16.27 11.10
C LYS A 22 -13.34 17.30 11.86
N CYS A 23 -12.03 17.07 11.91
CA CYS A 23 -11.08 17.93 12.62
C CYS A 23 -10.74 19.24 11.90
N SER A 24 -11.13 19.39 10.63
CA SER A 24 -11.03 20.64 9.89
C SER A 24 -12.20 21.59 10.14
N GLN A 25 -13.26 21.12 10.82
CA GLN A 25 -14.41 21.95 11.18
C GLN A 25 -14.06 22.87 12.35
N LEU A 26 -14.52 24.13 12.29
CA LEU A 26 -14.28 25.14 13.34
C LEU A 26 -14.76 24.68 14.72
N THR A 27 -15.81 23.87 14.79
CA THR A 27 -16.37 23.31 16.02
C THR A 27 -15.45 22.26 16.68
N ASN A 28 -14.51 21.68 15.94
CA ASN A 28 -13.66 20.58 16.40
C ASN A 28 -12.16 20.93 16.42
N ILE A 29 -11.74 22.04 15.78
CA ILE A 29 -10.31 22.36 15.56
C ILE A 29 -9.47 22.46 16.84
N ASN A 30 -10.10 22.82 17.96
CA ASN A 30 -9.45 22.98 19.27
C ASN A 30 -9.55 21.72 20.15
N LYS A 31 -10.18 20.64 19.68
CA LYS A 31 -10.27 19.40 20.46
C LYS A 31 -8.92 18.69 20.47
N THR A 32 -8.51 18.21 21.64
CA THR A 32 -7.25 17.49 21.83
C THR A 32 -7.12 16.27 20.90
N GLU A 33 -8.24 15.58 20.63
CA GLU A 33 -8.29 14.44 19.69
C GLU A 33 -7.84 14.80 18.26
N CYS A 34 -7.98 16.07 17.85
CA CYS A 34 -7.62 16.53 16.51
C CYS A 34 -6.17 16.97 16.37
N ALA A 35 -5.41 17.06 17.47
CA ALA A 35 -4.05 17.61 17.46
C ALA A 35 -3.10 16.88 16.50
N TRP A 36 -3.23 15.56 16.39
CA TRP A 36 -2.33 14.74 15.57
C TRP A 36 -2.61 14.87 14.06
N ILE A 37 -3.87 15.04 13.66
CA ILE A 37 -4.27 15.05 12.25
C ILE A 37 -4.40 16.46 11.67
N ARG A 38 -4.54 17.48 12.52
CA ARG A 38 -4.78 18.88 12.11
C ARG A 38 -3.73 19.37 11.11
N ASP A 39 -2.47 19.20 11.45
CA ASP A 39 -1.34 19.73 10.66
C ASP A 39 -0.79 18.70 9.66
N LEU A 40 -1.25 17.45 9.73
CA LEU A 40 -0.86 16.38 8.83
C LEU A 40 -1.32 16.65 7.39
N LYS A 41 -0.37 16.66 6.44
CA LYS A 41 -0.64 16.88 5.01
C LYS A 41 -0.67 15.59 4.19
N TYR A 42 0.11 14.60 4.59
CA TYR A 42 0.15 13.30 3.94
C TYR A 42 0.27 12.18 4.98
N TYR A 43 -0.31 11.03 4.68
CA TYR A 43 -0.13 9.79 5.43
C TYR A 43 0.32 8.72 4.44
N ALA A 44 1.48 8.12 4.68
CA ALA A 44 2.12 7.21 3.75
C ALA A 44 2.10 5.76 4.27
N TYR A 45 1.83 4.82 3.37
CA TYR A 45 1.90 3.39 3.63
C TYR A 45 3.03 2.79 2.79
N SER A 46 3.90 2.00 3.42
CA SER A 46 4.83 1.14 2.71
C SER A 46 4.23 -0.26 2.61
N THR A 47 4.13 -0.81 1.41
CA THR A 47 3.47 -2.10 1.15
C THR A 47 4.20 -2.91 0.09
N ARG A 48 3.81 -4.18 -0.08
CA ARG A 48 4.27 -5.05 -1.18
C ARG A 48 3.37 -4.91 -2.41
N GLY A 49 3.86 -5.30 -3.58
CA GLY A 49 3.11 -5.17 -4.84
C GLY A 49 1.76 -5.90 -4.81
N SER A 50 1.69 -7.07 -4.19
CA SER A 50 0.43 -7.79 -3.95
C SER A 50 -0.61 -6.99 -3.15
N THR A 51 -0.19 -6.23 -2.13
CA THR A 51 -1.09 -5.34 -1.37
C THR A 51 -1.54 -4.16 -2.23
N LEU A 52 -0.64 -3.59 -3.05
CA LEU A 52 -1.00 -2.49 -3.95
C LEU A 52 -1.98 -2.94 -5.04
N ASN A 53 -1.81 -4.15 -5.59
CA ASN A 53 -2.79 -4.79 -6.47
C ASN A 53 -4.14 -5.00 -5.75
N GLY A 54 -4.11 -5.52 -4.52
CA GLY A 54 -5.31 -5.70 -3.70
C GLY A 54 -6.04 -4.37 -3.48
N PHE A 55 -5.30 -3.29 -3.28
CA PHE A 55 -5.84 -1.94 -3.14
C PHE A 55 -6.44 -1.41 -4.45
N LEU A 56 -5.78 -1.59 -5.60
CA LEU A 56 -6.38 -1.27 -6.91
C LEU A 56 -7.68 -2.05 -7.15
N ALA A 57 -7.72 -3.33 -6.77
CA ALA A 57 -8.93 -4.13 -6.87
C ALA A 57 -10.05 -3.62 -5.93
N ALA A 58 -9.70 -3.12 -4.74
CA ALA A 58 -10.66 -2.52 -3.82
C ALA A 58 -11.16 -1.14 -4.28
N LEU A 59 -10.40 -0.45 -5.13
CA LEU A 59 -10.84 0.77 -5.81
C LEU A 59 -11.70 0.50 -7.07
N ASP A 60 -11.97 -0.76 -7.41
CA ASP A 60 -12.51 -1.17 -8.71
C ASP A 60 -11.74 -0.53 -9.88
N ALA A 61 -10.41 -0.57 -9.80
CA ALA A 61 -9.50 0.19 -10.67
C ALA A 61 -8.66 -0.70 -11.59
N ALA A 62 -9.26 -1.79 -12.13
CA ALA A 62 -8.55 -2.77 -12.97
C ALA A 62 -7.92 -2.16 -14.24
N GLU A 63 -8.44 -1.04 -14.72
CA GLU A 63 -7.94 -0.35 -15.91
C GLU A 63 -6.71 0.54 -15.62
N VAL A 64 -6.38 0.78 -14.36
CA VAL A 64 -5.25 1.64 -13.97
C VAL A 64 -3.92 0.98 -14.31
N TYR A 65 -3.83 -0.33 -14.11
CA TYR A 65 -2.61 -1.12 -14.27
C TYR A 65 -2.97 -2.52 -14.75
N ARG A 66 -2.47 -2.91 -15.93
CA ARG A 66 -2.80 -4.17 -16.61
C ARG A 66 -1.82 -5.33 -16.40
N PRO A 67 -0.54 -5.12 -16.02
CA PRO A 67 0.32 -6.25 -15.66
C PRO A 67 -0.15 -6.95 -14.37
N ASP A 68 0.19 -8.24 -14.23
CA ASP A 68 -0.23 -9.07 -13.09
C ASP A 68 0.24 -8.53 -11.72
N GLU A 69 1.34 -7.76 -11.69
CA GLU A 69 1.81 -7.05 -10.50
C GLU A 69 2.38 -5.67 -10.80
N VAL A 70 1.98 -4.68 -9.98
CA VAL A 70 2.54 -3.32 -10.00
C VAL A 70 4.07 -3.33 -9.97
N ARG A 71 4.68 -2.47 -10.78
CA ARG A 71 6.14 -2.39 -10.87
C ARG A 71 6.74 -1.92 -9.55
N PHE A 72 7.99 -2.31 -9.31
CA PHE A 72 8.77 -1.82 -8.18
C PHE A 72 8.70 -0.28 -8.07
N GLY A 73 8.55 0.24 -6.87
CA GLY A 73 8.49 1.68 -6.63
C GLY A 73 7.26 2.39 -7.21
N SER A 74 6.23 1.67 -7.66
CA SER A 74 4.92 2.25 -7.97
C SER A 74 4.27 2.84 -6.72
N ALA A 75 3.38 3.81 -6.89
CA ALA A 75 2.57 4.34 -5.79
C ALA A 75 1.19 4.78 -6.27
N ILE A 76 0.22 4.70 -5.38
CA ILE A 76 -1.10 5.29 -5.55
C ILE A 76 -1.24 6.38 -4.50
N ILE A 77 -1.69 7.55 -4.94
CA ILE A 77 -1.93 8.70 -4.10
C ILE A 77 -3.42 8.99 -4.19
N VAL A 78 -4.10 8.98 -3.04
CA VAL A 78 -5.50 9.36 -2.95
C VAL A 78 -5.55 10.69 -2.22
N GLU A 79 -5.95 11.72 -2.93
CA GLU A 79 -5.94 13.10 -2.47
C GLU A 79 -7.35 13.51 -2.07
N LEU A 80 -7.49 14.04 -0.86
CA LEU A 80 -8.71 14.67 -0.40
C LEU A 80 -8.65 16.17 -0.69
N TRP A 81 -9.47 16.63 -1.62
CA TRP A 81 -9.55 18.02 -2.06
C TRP A 81 -10.80 18.70 -1.53
N ARG A 82 -10.75 20.03 -1.44
CA ARG A 82 -11.91 20.88 -1.21
C ARG A 82 -12.14 21.74 -2.45
N ASN A 83 -13.29 21.58 -3.08
CA ASN A 83 -13.63 22.33 -4.29
C ASN A 83 -14.13 23.75 -3.96
N GLU A 84 -14.44 24.52 -5.01
CA GLU A 84 -14.89 25.92 -4.90
C GLU A 84 -16.22 26.06 -4.14
N ASN A 85 -17.06 25.02 -4.20
CA ASN A 85 -18.33 24.95 -3.47
C ASN A 85 -18.15 24.48 -2.01
N ALA A 86 -16.92 24.47 -1.51
CA ALA A 86 -16.53 24.00 -0.19
C ALA A 86 -16.85 22.51 0.08
N GLN A 87 -17.13 21.72 -0.95
CA GLN A 87 -17.39 20.29 -0.87
C GLN A 87 -16.09 19.48 -1.01
N TYR A 88 -16.08 18.28 -0.44
CA TYR A 88 -14.93 17.39 -0.52
C TYR A 88 -15.00 16.47 -1.73
N GLU A 89 -13.86 16.31 -2.40
CA GLU A 89 -13.70 15.44 -3.57
C GLU A 89 -12.41 14.61 -3.46
N ILE A 90 -12.38 13.48 -4.16
CA ILE A 90 -11.26 12.56 -4.21
C ILE A 90 -10.61 12.62 -5.58
N ILE A 91 -9.29 12.80 -5.58
CA ILE A 91 -8.46 12.67 -6.78
C ILE A 91 -7.50 11.50 -6.56
N VAL A 92 -7.51 10.53 -7.47
CA VAL A 92 -6.60 9.39 -7.42
C VAL A 92 -5.52 9.56 -8.47
N ARG A 93 -4.25 9.51 -8.03
CA ARG A 93 -3.09 9.54 -8.90
C ARG A 93 -2.31 8.26 -8.81
N PHE A 94 -1.76 7.85 -9.95
CA PHE A 94 -0.91 6.67 -10.04
C PHE A 94 0.47 7.04 -10.57
N ARG A 95 1.49 6.59 -9.86
CA ARG A 95 2.88 6.59 -10.31
C ARG A 95 3.24 5.17 -10.69
N GLU A 96 3.52 4.96 -11.98
CA GLU A 96 3.86 3.64 -12.52
C GLU A 96 5.35 3.31 -12.45
N LYS A 97 6.20 4.33 -12.57
CA LYS A 97 7.66 4.18 -12.62
C LYS A 97 8.28 4.45 -11.25
N SER A 98 9.33 3.72 -10.92
CA SER A 98 10.09 3.91 -9.68
C SER A 98 10.81 5.26 -9.62
N PHE A 99 11.15 5.81 -10.80
CA PHE A 99 11.87 7.06 -10.96
C PHE A 99 11.06 8.03 -11.82
N GLY A 100 11.16 9.32 -11.51
CA GLY A 100 10.41 10.40 -12.14
C GLY A 100 9.32 10.99 -11.25
N THR A 101 8.80 12.15 -11.65
CA THR A 101 7.79 12.93 -10.92
C THR A 101 6.39 12.81 -11.51
N GLU A 102 6.21 11.97 -12.54
CA GLU A 102 4.95 11.84 -13.25
C GLU A 102 3.87 11.17 -12.37
N LEU A 103 2.77 11.88 -12.16
CA LEU A 103 1.60 11.41 -11.43
C LEU A 103 0.36 11.48 -12.34
N ARG A 104 0.00 10.35 -12.94
CA ARG A 104 -1.16 10.26 -13.83
C ARG A 104 -2.44 10.33 -13.02
N ASN A 105 -3.35 11.26 -13.35
CA ASN A 105 -4.70 11.27 -12.77
C ASN A 105 -5.49 10.08 -13.33
N VAL A 106 -5.92 9.20 -12.43
CA VAL A 106 -6.65 7.97 -12.75
C VAL A 106 -8.03 7.92 -12.10
N THR A 107 -8.53 9.04 -11.57
CA THR A 107 -9.84 9.13 -10.91
C THR A 107 -10.97 8.56 -11.77
N LYS A 108 -10.96 8.86 -13.08
CA LYS A 108 -11.96 8.33 -14.04
C LYS A 108 -11.90 6.82 -14.25
N LEU A 109 -10.81 6.17 -13.84
CA LEU A 109 -10.61 4.72 -13.94
C LEU A 109 -10.96 3.99 -12.63
N VAL A 110 -11.32 4.74 -11.58
CA VAL A 110 -11.68 4.21 -10.27
C VAL A 110 -13.18 3.95 -10.28
N GLY A 111 -13.56 2.66 -10.24
CA GLY A 111 -14.95 2.26 -10.32
C GLY A 111 -15.79 2.61 -9.09
N VAL A 112 -15.18 2.70 -7.90
CA VAL A 112 -15.89 3.20 -6.69
C VAL A 112 -16.36 4.65 -6.85
N CYS A 113 -15.79 5.39 -7.80
CA CYS A 113 -16.21 6.75 -8.16
C CYS A 113 -17.21 6.78 -9.33
N GLY A 114 -17.74 5.62 -9.75
CA GLY A 114 -18.61 5.52 -10.93
C GLY A 114 -17.93 5.92 -12.23
N ARG A 115 -16.59 5.87 -12.29
CA ARG A 115 -15.77 6.28 -13.45
C ARG A 115 -15.99 7.74 -13.89
N LYS A 116 -16.38 8.62 -12.94
CA LYS A 116 -16.59 10.05 -13.17
C LYS A 116 -15.27 10.83 -13.13
N VAL A 117 -15.24 11.99 -13.80
CA VAL A 117 -14.07 12.92 -13.76
C VAL A 117 -13.89 13.54 -12.38
N ALA A 118 -15.01 13.86 -11.71
CA ALA A 118 -15.04 14.33 -10.33
C ALA A 118 -15.66 13.24 -9.45
N CYS A 119 -14.93 12.83 -8.40
CA CYS A 119 -15.39 11.86 -7.43
C CYS A 119 -15.74 12.60 -6.13
N SER A 120 -17.03 12.73 -5.82
CA SER A 120 -17.44 13.33 -4.56
C SER A 120 -17.00 12.45 -3.38
N TRP A 121 -16.73 13.05 -2.22
CA TRP A 121 -16.45 12.29 -1.00
C TRP A 121 -17.54 11.24 -0.70
N ASN A 122 -18.81 11.61 -0.86
CA ASN A 122 -19.93 10.71 -0.59
C ASN A 122 -20.00 9.55 -1.58
N ASP A 123 -19.80 9.81 -2.88
CA ASP A 123 -19.74 8.77 -3.91
C ASP A 123 -18.60 7.80 -3.62
N PHE A 124 -17.42 8.31 -3.23
CA PHE A 124 -16.26 7.51 -2.89
C PHE A 124 -16.52 6.57 -1.71
N VAL A 125 -17.10 7.09 -0.63
CA VAL A 125 -17.44 6.29 0.56
C VAL A 125 -18.49 5.23 0.21
N ALA A 126 -19.59 5.63 -0.43
CA ALA A 126 -20.67 4.72 -0.82
C ALA A 126 -20.19 3.61 -1.77
N GLY A 127 -19.39 3.96 -2.78
CA GLY A 127 -18.80 2.98 -3.70
C GLY A 127 -17.83 2.02 -3.01
N SER A 128 -17.19 2.46 -1.91
CA SER A 128 -16.23 1.66 -1.15
C SER A 128 -16.87 0.69 -0.15
N GLU A 129 -18.18 0.79 0.10
CA GLU A 129 -18.93 -0.07 1.05
C GLU A 129 -18.81 -1.56 0.73
N THR A 130 -18.82 -1.92 -0.55
CA THR A 130 -18.64 -3.31 -1.01
C THR A 130 -17.30 -3.93 -0.56
N TYR A 131 -16.31 -3.08 -0.28
CA TYR A 131 -14.96 -3.49 0.11
C TYR A 131 -14.68 -3.29 1.61
N ASN A 132 -15.71 -2.99 2.41
CA ASN A 132 -15.58 -2.94 3.86
C ASN A 132 -15.31 -4.33 4.41
N PRO A 133 -14.16 -4.59 5.06
CA PRO A 133 -13.94 -5.88 5.69
C PRO A 133 -14.89 -6.12 6.87
N GLY A 134 -15.52 -5.09 7.44
CA GLY A 134 -16.32 -5.20 8.64
C GLY A 134 -15.45 -5.64 9.82
N ASP A 135 -15.90 -6.65 10.55
CA ASP A 135 -15.15 -7.24 11.66
C ASP A 135 -13.98 -8.10 11.13
N PHE A 136 -12.78 -7.50 11.10
CA PHE A 136 -11.58 -8.16 10.58
C PHE A 136 -11.17 -9.37 11.44
N GLN A 137 -11.48 -9.38 12.73
CA GLN A 137 -11.14 -10.47 13.63
C GLN A 137 -11.80 -11.78 13.20
N LYS A 138 -12.98 -11.73 12.57
CA LYS A 138 -13.62 -12.92 11.97
C LYS A 138 -12.78 -13.56 10.88
N TYR A 139 -12.06 -12.77 10.09
CA TYR A 139 -11.16 -13.28 9.06
C TYR A 139 -9.87 -13.85 9.64
N CYS A 140 -9.32 -13.20 10.68
CA CYS A 140 -8.12 -13.68 11.38
C CYS A 140 -8.38 -14.96 12.20
N ALA A 141 -9.58 -15.11 12.75
CA ALA A 141 -9.96 -16.27 13.56
C ALA A 141 -10.17 -17.56 12.72
N LYS A 142 -10.36 -17.42 11.41
CA LYS A 142 -10.52 -18.55 10.51
C LYS A 142 -9.17 -19.24 10.31
N ARG A 143 -8.93 -20.33 11.05
CA ARG A 143 -7.76 -21.19 10.81
C ARG A 143 -7.83 -21.70 9.37
N ILE A 144 -6.75 -21.53 8.63
CA ILE A 144 -6.54 -22.26 7.38
C ILE A 144 -6.48 -23.73 7.80
N SER A 145 -7.49 -24.52 7.46
CA SER A 145 -7.41 -25.97 7.61
C SER A 145 -6.11 -26.42 6.92
N PRO A 146 -5.27 -27.26 7.56
CA PRO A 146 -4.08 -27.74 6.89
C PRO A 146 -4.52 -28.34 5.55
N ILE A 147 -3.96 -27.79 4.47
CA ILE A 147 -3.99 -28.45 3.18
C ILE A 147 -3.44 -29.85 3.49
N ASN A 148 -4.22 -30.90 3.23
CA ASN A 148 -3.69 -32.25 3.24
C ASN A 148 -2.62 -32.29 2.16
N SER A 149 -1.38 -31.99 2.55
CA SER A 149 -0.19 -32.24 1.77
C SER A 149 -0.12 -33.75 1.63
N THR A 150 -0.77 -34.31 0.61
CA THR A 150 -0.43 -35.64 0.13
C THR A 150 0.98 -35.52 -0.41
N THR A 151 1.96 -35.78 0.46
CA THR A 151 3.35 -35.98 0.11
C THR A 151 3.41 -37.16 -0.86
N THR A 152 3.43 -36.87 -2.15
CA THR A 152 4.03 -37.76 -3.13
C THR A 152 5.52 -37.82 -2.80
N PRO A 153 6.10 -39.01 -2.51
CA PRO A 153 7.53 -39.11 -2.27
C PRO A 153 8.27 -38.78 -3.57
N VAL A 154 9.02 -37.69 -3.57
CA VAL A 154 10.05 -37.43 -4.58
C VAL A 154 11.14 -38.48 -4.37
N SER A 155 11.27 -39.41 -5.32
CA SER A 155 12.38 -40.35 -5.38
C SER A 155 13.67 -39.60 -5.65
N THR A 156 14.53 -39.48 -4.63
CA THR A 156 15.92 -39.04 -4.79
C THR A 156 16.79 -40.25 -5.07
N THR A 157 17.25 -40.39 -6.31
CA THR A 157 18.23 -41.40 -6.70
C THR A 157 19.58 -41.07 -6.08
N THR A 158 20.03 -41.87 -5.12
CA THR A 158 21.34 -41.79 -4.48
C THR A 158 22.39 -42.47 -5.36
N THR A 159 23.33 -41.71 -5.92
CA THR A 159 24.62 -42.23 -6.40
C THR A 159 25.68 -42.07 -5.31
N THR A 160 26.21 -43.21 -4.88
CA THR A 160 27.24 -43.46 -3.86
C THR A 160 28.57 -42.78 -4.17
N PRO A 161 29.36 -42.44 -3.13
CA PRO A 161 30.79 -42.69 -3.18
C PRO A 161 31.27 -43.55 -2.01
N VAL A 162 32.22 -44.42 -2.37
CA VAL A 162 32.89 -45.49 -1.64
C VAL A 162 33.74 -44.96 -0.48
N SER A 163 33.76 -45.70 0.63
CA SER A 163 34.64 -45.46 1.79
C SER A 163 36.07 -45.96 1.54
N THR A 164 37.06 -45.16 1.91
CA THR A 164 38.43 -45.64 2.18
C THR A 164 38.94 -45.04 3.49
N THR A 165 39.43 -45.91 4.36
CA THR A 165 39.89 -45.73 5.74
C THR A 165 41.30 -45.15 5.83
N THR A 166 41.55 -44.14 6.69
CA THR A 166 42.87 -43.96 7.34
C THR A 166 42.80 -43.26 8.71
N THR A 167 43.06 -44.06 9.74
CA THR A 167 43.78 -43.91 11.02
C THR A 167 44.26 -42.55 11.59
N THR A 168 44.01 -42.43 12.91
CA THR A 168 44.81 -41.85 14.03
C THR A 168 44.71 -40.41 14.54
N SER A 169 44.58 -40.39 15.88
CA SER A 169 45.07 -39.44 16.91
C SER A 169 44.26 -38.16 17.15
N GLY A 170 43.69 -38.09 18.35
CA GLY A 170 42.98 -36.91 18.84
C GLY A 170 43.92 -35.84 19.38
N THR A 171 43.37 -34.63 19.56
CA THR A 171 43.68 -33.72 20.68
C THR A 171 42.55 -32.68 20.73
N SER A 172 41.99 -32.50 21.93
CA SER A 172 41.06 -31.43 22.26
C SER A 172 41.77 -30.07 22.19
N SER A 173 41.20 -29.10 21.48
CA SER A 173 41.59 -27.70 21.60
C SER A 173 40.37 -26.81 21.34
N LYS A 174 39.89 -26.16 22.41
CA LYS A 174 38.96 -25.04 22.32
C LYS A 174 39.68 -23.88 21.63
N SER A 175 39.04 -23.25 20.64
CA SER A 175 39.50 -21.97 20.12
C SER A 175 38.33 -21.00 19.98
N PHE A 176 38.62 -19.76 20.36
CA PHE A 176 37.72 -18.62 20.54
C PHE A 176 37.50 -17.83 19.24
N SER A 177 36.38 -17.07 19.26
CA SER A 177 36.08 -15.81 18.55
C SER A 177 35.98 -15.84 17.00
N LEU A 178 35.03 -15.16 16.36
CA LEU A 178 34.78 -13.71 16.38
C LEU A 178 33.31 -13.35 16.08
N LEU A 179 32.83 -12.34 16.78
CA LEU A 179 31.57 -11.63 16.53
C LEU A 179 31.67 -10.84 15.21
N SER A 180 30.77 -11.10 14.27
CA SER A 180 30.53 -10.24 13.12
C SER A 180 29.52 -9.15 13.53
N LEU A 181 30.00 -7.93 13.70
CA LEU A 181 29.17 -6.72 13.76
C LEU A 181 28.69 -6.42 12.34
N GLY A 182 27.47 -6.83 12.02
CA GLY A 182 26.79 -6.44 10.79
C GLY A 182 26.37 -4.98 10.87
N SER A 183 26.97 -4.13 10.03
CA SER A 183 26.62 -2.72 9.85
C SER A 183 25.18 -2.58 9.35
N TYR A 184 24.29 -2.02 10.17
CA TYR A 184 23.00 -1.51 9.73
C TYR A 184 23.20 -0.13 9.11
N PHE A 185 23.28 -0.07 7.77
CA PHE A 185 23.08 1.18 7.05
C PHE A 185 21.58 1.51 7.06
N LEU A 186 21.13 2.28 8.04
CA LEU A 186 19.86 3.01 7.96
C LEU A 186 20.08 4.24 7.07
N ALA A 187 19.85 4.09 5.77
CA ALA A 187 19.71 5.23 4.88
C ALA A 187 18.32 5.83 5.06
N SER A 188 18.16 6.73 6.03
CA SER A 188 17.00 7.60 6.12
C SER A 188 17.07 8.65 5.01
N LEU A 189 16.43 8.37 3.87
CA LEU A 189 16.23 9.37 2.82
C LEU A 189 15.10 10.32 3.26
N ILE A 190 15.46 11.38 3.97
CA ILE A 190 14.55 12.51 4.22
C ILE A 190 14.54 13.35 2.94
N ILE A 191 13.55 13.13 2.08
CA ILE A 191 13.30 14.03 0.95
C ILE A 191 12.46 15.20 1.47
N ASN A 192 13.11 16.33 1.73
CA ASN A 192 12.40 17.59 1.94
C ASN A 192 11.89 18.10 0.58
N PHE A 193 10.60 17.91 0.30
CA PHE A 193 9.93 18.63 -0.78
C PHE A 193 9.36 19.93 -0.21
N SER A 194 9.98 21.06 -0.53
CA SER A 194 9.35 22.38 -0.41
C SER A 194 8.17 22.43 -1.38
N VAL A 195 6.96 22.62 -0.84
CA VAL A 195 5.74 22.78 -1.64
C VAL A 195 5.78 24.15 -2.31
N THR A 196 6.02 24.17 -3.62
CA THR A 196 5.59 25.29 -4.45
C THR A 196 4.12 25.08 -4.80
N GLU A 197 3.32 26.10 -4.55
CA GLU A 197 1.89 26.17 -4.80
C GLU A 197 1.59 25.90 -6.28
N ILE A 198 1.05 24.71 -6.60
CA ILE A 198 0.59 24.40 -7.97
C ILE A 198 -0.81 24.98 -8.12
N ALA A 199 -0.86 26.21 -8.63
CA ALA A 199 -2.08 26.77 -9.19
C ALA A 199 -2.56 25.91 -10.37
N ARG A 200 -3.89 25.72 -10.48
CA ARG A 200 -4.54 25.01 -11.59
C ARG A 200 -4.06 25.56 -12.93
N GLN A 201 -3.40 24.74 -13.74
CA GLN A 201 -3.34 24.96 -15.18
C GLN A 201 -4.62 24.39 -15.80
N ASN A 202 -5.59 25.27 -16.02
CA ASN A 202 -6.69 25.03 -16.93
C ASN A 202 -6.11 25.06 -18.35
N ASN A 203 -5.87 23.90 -18.96
CA ASN A 203 -5.76 23.82 -20.41
C ASN A 203 -7.16 23.67 -20.96
N ASP A 204 -7.78 24.83 -21.19
CA ASP A 204 -8.95 24.97 -22.03
C ASP A 204 -8.57 24.71 -23.47
N GLU A 205 -9.45 24.00 -24.14
CA GLU A 205 -9.37 23.60 -25.53
C GLU A 205 -9.53 24.84 -26.42
N SER A 206 -8.52 25.18 -27.24
CA SER A 206 -8.74 26.11 -28.35
C SER A 206 -7.82 25.84 -29.53
N ARG A 207 -8.44 25.29 -30.59
CA ARG A 207 -8.33 25.78 -31.97
C ARG A 207 -6.96 25.73 -32.65
N SER A 208 -6.70 24.71 -33.46
CA SER A 208 -6.91 24.75 -34.92
C SER A 208 -6.62 23.41 -35.59
#